data_AF-A0A523S4V2-F1
#
_entry.id   AF-A0A523S4V2-F1
#
_cell.length_a   1.000
_cell.length_b   1.000
_cell.length_c   1.000
_cell.angle_alpha   90.00
_cell.angle_beta   90.00
_cell.angle_gamma   90.00
#
_symmetry.space_group_name_H-M   'P 1'
#
loop_
_entity.id
_entity.type
_entity.pdbx_description
1 polymer ?
#
loop_
_entity_poly.entity_id
_entity_poly.type
_entity_poly.pdbx_seq_one_letter_code
_entity_poly.pdbx_strand_id
1 'polypeptide(L)'
;MRTVLKLGGSLLYDENGQVMIDRVREYAKVVQALLGKGHEFVIVVGGGKPARVFISAARELGASEAQCDWIGIKMARHNAELLCAALGDAAFPKIVETLDELEVAFQHGKAVLMGGLTPGQSTNAVAALAAESIDADILLNATNVDGVYDRDPRQPGAKMLKRVDIKEL
;
A
#
# COMPACT_ATOMS: atom_id res chain seq x y z
N MET A 1 9.41 -10.95 13.41
CA MET A 1 8.36 -11.35 12.44
C MET A 1 8.38 -10.35 11.32
N ARG A 2 8.55 -10.83 10.10
CA ARG A 2 8.60 -10.05 8.87
C ARG A 2 7.19 -9.84 8.36
N THR A 3 6.79 -8.59 8.23
CA THR A 3 5.43 -8.20 7.90
C THR A 3 5.43 -7.32 6.67
N VAL A 4 4.58 -7.66 5.70
CA VAL A 4 4.22 -6.71 4.64
C VAL A 4 2.85 -6.13 4.95
N LEU A 5 2.76 -4.81 5.03
CA LEU A 5 1.52 -4.07 5.16
C LEU A 5 1.19 -3.40 3.84
N LYS A 6 0.17 -3.89 3.14
CA LYS A 6 -0.42 -3.15 2.03
C LYS A 6 -1.46 -2.18 2.58
N LEU A 7 -1.22 -0.89 2.39
CA LEU A 7 -2.11 0.18 2.82
C LEU A 7 -2.85 0.75 1.61
N GLY A 8 -4.17 0.56 1.54
CA GLY A 8 -5.00 1.14 0.50
C GLY A 8 -4.89 2.67 0.50
N GLY A 9 -4.56 3.28 -0.63
CA GLY A 9 -4.38 4.73 -0.71
C GLY A 9 -5.62 5.55 -0.34
N SER A 10 -6.83 4.99 -0.50
CA SER A 10 -8.07 5.62 -0.05
C SER A 10 -8.13 5.80 1.48
N LEU A 11 -7.35 5.06 2.24
CA LEU A 11 -7.30 5.17 3.70
C LEU A 11 -6.57 6.43 4.18
N LEU A 12 -5.91 7.15 3.27
CA LEU A 12 -5.18 8.39 3.57
C LEU A 12 -6.03 9.66 3.33
N TYR A 13 -7.17 9.53 2.65
CA TYR A 13 -7.98 10.67 2.20
C TYR A 13 -9.41 10.57 2.69
N ASP A 14 -10.00 11.71 3.03
CA ASP A 14 -11.42 11.82 3.31
C ASP A 14 -12.26 11.76 2.02
N GLU A 15 -13.58 11.90 2.16
CA GLU A 15 -14.52 11.90 1.03
C GLU A 15 -14.28 13.06 0.06
N ASN A 16 -13.77 14.19 0.56
CA ASN A 16 -13.44 15.37 -0.25
C ASN A 16 -12.11 15.19 -1.00
N GLY A 17 -11.25 14.25 -0.58
CA GLY A 17 -9.92 14.03 -1.13
C GLY A 17 -8.83 14.81 -0.39
N GLN A 18 -9.11 15.30 0.81
CA GLN A 18 -8.12 15.90 1.70
C GLN A 18 -7.39 14.82 2.49
N VAL A 19 -6.09 15.02 2.73
CA VAL A 19 -5.29 14.10 3.54
C VAL A 19 -5.77 14.13 4.99
N MET A 20 -6.07 12.95 5.55
CA MET A 20 -6.43 12.79 6.95
C MET A 20 -5.18 12.70 7.84
N ILE A 21 -4.61 13.84 8.20
CA ILE A 21 -3.32 13.94 8.93
C ILE A 21 -3.31 13.08 10.21
N ASP A 22 -4.37 13.12 11.01
CA ASP A 22 -4.41 12.38 12.28
C ASP A 22 -4.37 10.86 12.07
N ARG A 23 -5.06 10.38 11.04
CA ARG A 23 -5.03 8.95 10.67
C ARG A 23 -3.67 8.51 10.14
N VAL A 24 -2.99 9.34 9.35
CA VAL A 24 -1.61 9.08 8.92
C VAL A 24 -0.68 8.99 10.15
N ARG A 25 -0.84 9.91 11.10
CA ARG A 25 -0.07 9.92 12.35
C ARG A 25 -0.35 8.69 13.22
N GLU A 26 -1.61 8.23 13.28
CA GLU A 26 -1.99 6.99 13.96
C GLU A 26 -1.33 5.76 13.32
N TYR A 27 -1.37 5.65 11.99
CA TYR A 27 -0.69 4.55 11.29
C TYR A 27 0.81 4.52 11.58
N ALA A 28 1.48 5.68 11.50
CA ALA A 28 2.89 5.79 11.83
C ALA A 28 3.19 5.36 13.28
N LYS A 29 2.38 5.79 14.25
CA LYS A 29 2.51 5.39 15.66
C LYS A 29 2.37 3.88 15.85
N VAL A 30 1.41 3.25 15.18
CA VAL A 30 1.21 1.79 15.27
C VAL A 30 2.42 1.04 14.72
N VAL A 31 2.91 1.44 13.54
CA VAL A 31 4.11 0.84 12.94
C VAL A 31 5.33 1.03 13.84
N GLN A 32 5.58 2.25 14.33
CA GLN A 32 6.68 2.55 15.26
C GLN A 32 6.63 1.69 16.52
N ALA A 33 5.43 1.54 17.12
CA ALA A 33 5.26 0.71 18.30
C ALA A 33 5.55 -0.77 18.04
N LEU A 34 5.23 -1.28 16.84
CA LEU A 34 5.52 -2.66 16.46
C LEU A 34 7.00 -2.87 16.08
N LEU A 35 7.63 -1.90 15.40
CA LEU A 35 9.08 -1.89 15.19
C LEU A 35 9.82 -1.96 16.53
N GLY A 36 9.40 -1.18 17.53
CA GLY A 36 9.96 -1.21 18.89
C GLY A 36 9.78 -2.54 19.64
N LYS A 37 8.93 -3.45 19.14
CA LYS A 37 8.75 -4.81 19.65
C LYS A 37 9.53 -5.87 18.84
N GLY A 38 10.36 -5.46 17.88
CA GLY A 38 11.16 -6.36 17.05
C GLY A 38 10.42 -6.94 15.84
N HIS A 39 9.31 -6.33 15.43
CA HIS A 39 8.69 -6.63 14.13
C HIS A 39 9.38 -5.86 13.02
N GLU A 40 9.47 -6.43 11.83
CA GLU A 40 10.08 -5.80 10.65
C GLU A 40 8.98 -5.51 9.62
N PHE A 41 9.03 -4.35 8.97
CA PHE A 41 7.95 -3.88 8.10
C PHE A 41 8.42 -3.47 6.71
N VAL A 42 7.69 -3.97 5.72
CA VAL A 42 7.61 -3.37 4.39
C VAL A 42 6.20 -2.85 4.20
N ILE A 43 6.05 -1.59 3.80
CA ILE A 43 4.74 -0.94 3.65
C ILE A 43 4.54 -0.54 2.20
N VAL A 44 3.55 -1.15 1.55
CA VAL A 44 3.18 -0.84 0.16
C VAL A 44 1.93 0.03 0.15
N VAL A 45 2.07 1.26 -0.32
CA VAL A 45 0.99 2.26 -0.29
C VAL A 45 0.34 2.40 -1.66
N GLY A 46 -1.00 2.39 -1.72
CA GLY A 46 -1.76 2.60 -2.96
C GLY A 46 -1.93 4.07 -3.35
N GLY A 47 -2.26 4.35 -4.61
CA GLY A 47 -2.41 5.73 -5.13
C GLY A 47 -3.67 6.49 -4.71
N GLY A 48 -4.72 5.79 -4.24
CA GLY A 48 -5.91 6.44 -3.67
C GLY A 48 -6.73 7.30 -4.63
N LYS A 49 -7.43 8.30 -4.09
CA LYS A 49 -8.29 9.21 -4.86
C LYS A 49 -7.47 10.08 -5.85
N PRO A 50 -6.30 10.64 -5.47
CA PRO A 50 -5.49 11.41 -6.41
C PRO A 50 -5.07 10.64 -7.65
N ALA A 51 -4.62 9.38 -7.50
CA ALA A 51 -4.30 8.54 -8.65
C ALA A 51 -5.48 8.40 -9.62
N ARG A 52 -6.69 8.14 -9.12
CA ARG A 52 -7.89 8.01 -9.96
C ARG A 52 -8.22 9.30 -10.72
N VAL A 53 -8.08 10.45 -10.07
CA VAL A 53 -8.33 11.77 -10.70
C VAL A 53 -7.35 12.00 -11.84
N PHE A 54 -6.04 11.85 -11.58
CA PHE A 54 -5.02 12.09 -12.60
C PHE A 54 -5.06 11.07 -13.75
N ILE A 55 -5.32 9.80 -13.46
CA ILE A 55 -5.48 8.76 -14.47
C ILE A 55 -6.66 9.07 -15.39
N SER A 56 -7.80 9.48 -14.83
CA SER A 56 -8.99 9.82 -15.61
C SER A 56 -8.71 11.01 -16.54
N ALA A 57 -8.09 12.08 -16.00
CA ALA A 57 -7.70 13.23 -16.80
C ALA A 57 -6.70 12.87 -17.90
N ALA A 58 -5.69 12.04 -17.61
CA ALA A 58 -4.72 11.59 -18.61
C ALA A 58 -5.39 10.77 -19.72
N ARG A 59 -6.34 9.91 -19.38
CA ARG A 59 -7.11 9.12 -20.35
C ARG A 59 -7.97 10.02 -21.24
N GLU A 60 -8.63 11.03 -20.69
CA GLU A 60 -9.38 12.03 -21.47
C GLU A 60 -8.49 12.82 -22.43
N LEU A 61 -7.22 13.04 -22.07
CA LEU A 61 -6.21 13.67 -22.92
C LEU A 61 -5.57 12.71 -23.95
N GLY A 62 -6.01 11.46 -24.02
CA GLY A 62 -5.53 10.47 -24.99
C GLY A 62 -4.25 9.73 -24.59
N ALA A 63 -3.91 9.70 -23.29
CA ALA A 63 -2.80 8.88 -22.81
C ALA A 63 -3.06 7.38 -23.00
N SER A 64 -2.00 6.63 -23.30
CA SER A 64 -2.02 5.16 -23.27
C SER A 64 -2.20 4.61 -21.85
N GLU A 65 -2.64 3.36 -21.73
CA GLU A 65 -2.79 2.72 -20.41
C GLU A 65 -1.45 2.59 -19.68
N ALA A 66 -0.33 2.38 -20.39
CA ALA A 66 1.00 2.38 -19.77
C ALA A 66 1.35 3.74 -19.14
N GLN A 67 0.98 4.85 -19.80
CA GLN A 67 1.16 6.19 -19.24
C GLN A 67 0.24 6.43 -18.03
N CYS A 68 -0.99 5.93 -18.07
CA CYS A 68 -1.93 5.98 -16.95
C CYS A 68 -1.38 5.21 -15.74
N ASP A 69 -0.84 4.01 -15.94
CA ASP A 69 -0.23 3.23 -14.87
C ASP A 69 0.96 3.94 -14.25
N TRP A 70 1.82 4.56 -15.06
CA TRP A 70 2.93 5.37 -14.53
C TRP A 70 2.48 6.53 -13.65
N ILE A 71 1.37 7.18 -14.00
CA ILE A 71 0.75 8.20 -13.14
C ILE A 71 0.28 7.58 -11.83
N GLY A 72 -0.39 6.42 -11.87
CA GLY A 72 -0.84 5.69 -10.69
C GLY A 72 0.31 5.28 -9.77
N ILE A 73 1.41 4.79 -10.35
CA ILE A 73 2.64 4.40 -9.65
C ILE A 73 3.25 5.60 -8.93
N LYS A 74 3.39 6.74 -9.61
CA LYS A 74 3.95 7.96 -9.02
C LYS A 74 3.08 8.50 -7.88
N MET A 75 1.76 8.49 -8.05
CA MET A 75 0.82 8.89 -6.99
C MET A 75 0.90 7.95 -5.78
N ALA A 76 1.05 6.63 -6.00
CA ALA A 76 1.29 5.68 -4.93
C ALA A 76 2.61 5.96 -4.18
N ARG A 77 3.67 6.33 -4.90
CA ARG A 77 4.97 6.72 -4.31
C ARG A 77 4.86 7.99 -3.48
N HIS A 78 4.13 9.02 -3.93
CA HIS A 78 3.89 10.22 -3.13
C HIS A 78 3.13 9.93 -1.83
N ASN A 79 2.18 8.99 -1.86
CA ASN A 79 1.51 8.53 -0.64
C ASN A 79 2.45 7.79 0.31
N ALA A 80 3.40 7.02 -0.24
CA ALA A 80 4.46 6.39 0.53
C ALA A 80 5.42 7.42 1.14
N GLU A 81 5.80 8.47 0.40
CA GLU A 81 6.61 9.59 0.90
C GLU A 81 5.94 10.28 2.09
N LEU A 82 4.62 10.53 2.01
CA LEU A 82 3.86 11.11 3.10
C LEU A 82 3.92 10.25 4.38
N LEU A 83 3.75 8.93 4.24
CA LEU A 83 3.83 8.02 5.40
C LEU A 83 5.27 7.90 5.91
N CYS A 84 6.26 7.95 5.03
CA CYS A 84 7.69 7.97 5.40
C CYS A 84 8.00 9.21 6.25
N ALA A 85 7.52 10.38 5.85
CA ALA A 85 7.66 11.61 6.63
C ALA A 85 7.01 11.50 8.03
N ALA A 86 5.86 10.83 8.14
CA ALA A 86 5.20 10.60 9.42
C ALA A 86 5.95 9.60 10.32
N LEU A 87 6.67 8.63 9.73
CA LEU A 87 7.47 7.64 10.45
C LEU A 87 8.82 8.19 10.93
N GLY A 88 9.36 9.22 10.27
CA GLY A 88 10.62 9.84 10.64
C GLY A 88 11.78 8.83 10.67
N ASP A 89 12.58 8.85 11.74
CA ASP A 89 13.78 8.01 11.86
C ASP A 89 13.51 6.50 11.81
N ALA A 90 12.26 6.08 12.06
CA ALA A 90 11.84 4.69 11.99
C ALA A 90 11.73 4.17 10.55
N ALA A 91 11.66 5.05 9.55
CA ALA A 91 11.59 4.68 8.14
C ALA A 91 12.95 4.74 7.45
N PHE A 92 13.14 3.85 6.47
CA PHE A 92 14.22 3.98 5.51
C PHE A 92 13.98 5.26 4.69
N PRO A 93 14.99 6.15 4.54
CA PRO A 93 14.78 7.53 4.09
C PRO A 93 14.50 7.69 2.59
N LYS A 94 14.21 6.59 1.87
CA LYS A 94 13.91 6.58 0.44
C LYS A 94 12.75 5.63 0.17
N ILE A 95 11.85 6.03 -0.74
CA ILE A 95 10.85 5.11 -1.28
C ILE A 95 11.52 4.18 -2.26
N VAL A 96 11.41 2.88 -1.99
CA VAL A 96 12.01 1.83 -2.80
C VAL A 96 11.19 1.63 -4.08
N GLU A 97 11.88 1.50 -5.21
CA GLU A 97 11.25 1.42 -6.53
C GLU A 97 11.42 0.07 -7.23
N THR A 98 12.27 -0.82 -6.70
CA THR A 98 12.53 -2.17 -7.21
C THR A 98 12.61 -3.19 -6.07
N LEU A 99 12.54 -4.49 -6.40
CA LEU A 99 12.72 -5.55 -5.38
C LEU A 99 14.19 -5.66 -4.95
N ASP A 100 15.16 -5.45 -5.84
CA ASP A 100 16.58 -5.44 -5.47
C ASP A 100 16.88 -4.32 -4.45
N GLU A 101 16.29 -3.14 -4.64
CA GLU A 101 16.40 -2.04 -3.68
C GLU A 101 15.71 -2.39 -2.34
N LEU A 102 14.62 -3.15 -2.38
CA LEU A 102 13.91 -3.62 -1.18
C LEU A 102 14.81 -4.51 -0.33
N GLU A 103 15.44 -5.51 -0.95
CA GLU A 103 16.32 -6.46 -0.25
C GLU A 103 17.46 -5.75 0.49
N VAL A 104 18.07 -4.75 -0.16
CA VAL A 104 19.13 -3.92 0.44
C VAL A 104 18.59 -3.02 1.54
N ALA A 105 17.48 -2.32 1.30
CA ALA A 105 16.89 -1.40 2.26
C ALA A 105 16.43 -2.12 3.54
N PHE A 106 15.88 -3.33 3.39
CA PHE A 106 15.33 -4.12 4.48
C PHE A 106 16.38 -4.50 5.54
N GLN A 107 17.65 -4.69 5.13
CA GLN A 107 18.76 -4.98 6.05
C GLN A 107 19.07 -3.84 7.03
N HIS A 108 18.54 -2.63 6.82
CA HIS A 108 18.78 -1.50 7.71
C HIS A 108 17.94 -1.52 9.00
N GLY A 109 17.04 -2.50 9.16
CA GLY A 109 16.21 -2.63 10.36
C GLY A 109 15.18 -1.50 10.54
N LYS A 110 14.88 -0.77 9.46
CA LYS A 110 13.88 0.30 9.42
C LYS A 110 12.65 -0.15 8.61
N ALA A 111 11.51 0.51 8.81
CA ALA A 111 10.37 0.30 7.93
C ALA A 111 10.72 0.76 6.51
N VAL A 112 10.57 -0.14 5.53
CA VAL A 112 10.79 0.19 4.11
C VAL A 112 9.45 0.51 3.46
N LEU A 113 9.38 1.62 2.71
CA LEU A 113 8.15 2.05 2.05
C LEU A 113 8.26 1.94 0.54
N MET A 114 7.17 1.50 -0.09
CA MET A 114 7.06 1.29 -1.53
C MET A 114 5.74 1.84 -2.05
N GLY A 115 5.74 2.24 -3.32
CA GLY A 115 4.54 2.52 -4.10
C GLY A 115 4.28 1.42 -5.12
N GLY A 116 4.02 1.82 -6.37
CA GLY A 116 4.01 0.89 -7.51
C GLY A 116 5.42 0.61 -8.06
N LEU A 117 5.59 -0.53 -8.73
CA LEU A 117 6.84 -0.94 -9.38
C LEU A 117 6.82 -0.64 -10.88
N THR A 118 5.90 -1.29 -11.60
CA THR A 118 5.84 -1.28 -13.08
C THR A 118 4.37 -1.23 -13.56
N PRO A 119 4.08 -0.74 -14.78
CA PRO A 119 2.76 -0.83 -15.39
C PRO A 119 2.21 -2.27 -15.48
N GLY A 120 0.88 -2.39 -15.51
CA GLY A 120 0.18 -3.68 -15.63
C GLY A 120 -0.09 -4.40 -14.31
N GLN A 121 0.21 -3.80 -13.16
CA GLN A 121 -0.06 -4.41 -11.85
C GLN A 121 -0.59 -3.44 -10.80
N SER A 122 -1.39 -3.96 -9.87
CA SER A 122 -1.87 -3.21 -8.71
C SER A 122 -0.87 -3.24 -7.55
N THR A 123 -1.08 -2.39 -6.54
CA THR A 123 -0.25 -2.43 -5.32
C THR A 123 -0.50 -3.66 -4.45
N ASN A 124 -1.59 -4.42 -4.66
CA ASN A 124 -1.75 -5.73 -4.03
C ASN A 124 -0.71 -6.72 -4.57
N ALA A 125 -0.47 -6.71 -5.89
CA ALA A 125 0.54 -7.55 -6.51
C ALA A 125 1.95 -7.15 -6.07
N VAL A 126 2.24 -5.85 -5.98
CA VAL A 126 3.51 -5.34 -5.42
C VAL A 126 3.72 -5.86 -3.99
N ALA A 127 2.68 -5.84 -3.16
CA ALA A 127 2.79 -6.31 -1.78
C ALA A 127 3.01 -7.82 -1.68
N ALA A 128 2.41 -8.61 -2.58
CA ALA A 128 2.69 -10.04 -2.67
C ALA A 128 4.14 -10.32 -3.09
N LEU A 129 4.64 -9.63 -4.11
CA LEU A 129 6.04 -9.73 -4.55
C LEU A 129 7.03 -9.29 -3.47
N ALA A 130 6.72 -8.20 -2.75
CA ALA A 130 7.53 -7.75 -1.63
C ALA A 130 7.54 -8.77 -0.49
N ALA A 131 6.39 -9.40 -0.20
CA ALA A 131 6.29 -10.44 0.83
C ALA A 131 7.12 -11.67 0.47
N GLU A 132 7.11 -12.08 -0.79
CA GLU A 132 7.97 -13.16 -1.29
C GLU A 132 9.46 -12.79 -1.20
N SER A 133 9.85 -11.59 -1.65
CA SER A 133 11.25 -11.14 -1.68
C SER A 133 11.94 -11.09 -0.31
N ILE A 134 11.19 -10.84 0.78
CA ILE A 134 11.76 -10.79 2.13
C ILE A 134 11.46 -12.04 2.98
N ASP A 135 10.86 -13.09 2.41
CA ASP A 135 10.31 -14.24 3.14
C ASP A 135 9.41 -13.79 4.31
N ALA A 136 8.39 -12.98 4.01
CA ALA A 136 7.49 -12.44 5.02
C ALA A 136 6.62 -13.53 5.66
N ASP A 137 6.47 -13.46 6.99
CA ASP A 137 5.59 -14.35 7.75
C ASP A 137 4.11 -14.06 7.48
N ILE A 138 3.78 -12.80 7.16
CA ILE A 138 2.40 -12.35 6.95
C ILE A 138 2.31 -11.14 6.02
N LEU A 139 1.30 -11.18 5.13
CA LEU A 139 0.85 -10.05 4.33
C LEU A 139 -0.49 -9.53 4.87
N LEU A 140 -0.48 -8.31 5.41
CA LEU A 140 -1.67 -7.61 5.89
C LEU A 140 -2.17 -6.65 4.82
N ASN A 141 -3.40 -6.84 4.33
CA ASN A 141 -4.03 -5.94 3.36
C ASN A 141 -5.06 -5.04 4.05
N ALA A 142 -4.62 -3.84 4.44
CA ALA A 142 -5.51 -2.81 4.98
C ALA A 142 -6.27 -2.12 3.85
N THR A 143 -7.59 -2.27 3.86
CA THR A 143 -8.51 -1.75 2.83
C THR A 143 -9.71 -1.05 3.47
N ASN A 144 -10.57 -0.45 2.65
CA ASN A 144 -11.77 0.27 3.06
C ASN A 144 -13.03 -0.61 3.20
N VAL A 145 -12.85 -1.93 3.08
CA VAL A 145 -13.85 -2.94 3.43
C VAL A 145 -13.30 -3.74 4.61
N ASP A 146 -14.18 -4.26 5.46
CA ASP A 146 -13.82 -4.94 6.71
C ASP A 146 -13.33 -6.38 6.48
N GLY A 147 -13.47 -6.93 5.28
CA GLY A 147 -12.84 -8.19 4.89
C GLY A 147 -13.26 -8.68 3.51
N VAL A 148 -13.05 -9.97 3.27
CA VAL A 148 -13.49 -10.65 2.04
C VAL A 148 -14.94 -11.10 2.19
N TYR A 149 -15.72 -10.95 1.13
CA TYR A 149 -17.13 -11.33 1.07
C TYR A 149 -17.36 -12.30 -0.08
N ASP A 150 -18.42 -13.10 0.01
CA ASP A 150 -18.87 -14.01 -1.07
C ASP A 150 -19.34 -13.27 -2.33
N ARG A 151 -19.59 -11.95 -2.24
CA ARG A 151 -19.98 -11.03 -3.31
C ARG A 151 -19.64 -9.59 -2.90
N ASP A 152 -19.93 -8.61 -3.75
CA ASP A 152 -19.76 -7.19 -3.38
C ASP A 152 -20.53 -6.88 -2.07
N PRO A 153 -19.85 -6.39 -1.01
CA PRO A 153 -20.47 -6.13 0.30
C PRO A 153 -21.59 -5.08 0.27
N ARG A 154 -21.70 -4.30 -0.81
CA ARG A 154 -22.79 -3.34 -1.01
C ARG A 154 -24.09 -4.01 -1.46
N GLN A 155 -24.04 -5.27 -1.89
CA GLN A 155 -25.21 -6.02 -2.32
C GLN A 155 -25.94 -6.62 -1.10
N PRO A 156 -27.29 -6.55 -1.06
CA PRO A 156 -28.07 -7.19 0.01
C PRO A 156 -27.75 -8.68 0.14
N GLY A 157 -27.51 -9.13 1.37
CA GLY A 157 -27.24 -10.53 1.70
C GLY A 157 -25.80 -11.00 1.48
N ALA A 158 -24.86 -10.09 1.19
CA ALA A 158 -23.43 -10.42 1.17
C ALA A 158 -22.95 -10.95 2.53
N LYS A 159 -22.14 -12.01 2.52
CA LYS A 159 -21.62 -12.67 3.72
C LYS A 159 -20.12 -12.55 3.80
N MET A 160 -19.65 -12.03 4.93
CA MET A 160 -18.22 -11.95 5.22
C MET A 160 -17.63 -13.35 5.42
N LEU A 161 -16.54 -13.63 4.73
CA LEU A 161 -15.77 -14.86 4.86
C LEU A 161 -14.70 -14.64 5.94
N LYS A 162 -14.77 -15.39 7.04
CA LYS A 162 -13.76 -15.32 8.11
C LYS A 162 -12.41 -15.91 7.70
N ARG A 163 -12.44 -16.88 6.79
CA ARG A 163 -11.29 -17.57 6.21
C ARG A 163 -11.68 -18.07 4.84
N VAL A 164 -10.76 -17.98 3.90
CA VAL A 164 -10.91 -18.41 2.50
C VAL A 164 -9.53 -18.83 2.00
N ASP A 165 -9.47 -19.89 1.19
CA ASP A 165 -8.22 -20.32 0.58
C ASP A 165 -7.95 -19.57 -0.73
N ILE A 166 -6.69 -19.47 -1.15
CA ILE A 166 -6.29 -18.69 -2.35
C ILE A 166 -7.03 -19.16 -3.61
N LYS A 167 -7.37 -20.44 -3.71
CA LYS A 167 -8.11 -21.02 -4.85
C LYS A 167 -9.56 -20.53 -4.94
N GLU A 168 -10.07 -19.97 -3.86
CA GLU A 168 -11.44 -19.49 -3.71
C GLU A 168 -11.52 -17.95 -3.68
N LEU A 169 -10.36 -17.26 -3.79
CA LEU A 169 -10.21 -15.80 -3.69
C LEU A 169 -10.27 -15.08 -5.04
#